data_AF-A0A2R2IT12-F1
#
_entry.id   AF-A0A2R2IT12-F1
#
_cell.length_a   1.000
_cell.length_b   1.000
_cell.length_c   1.000
_cell.angle_alpha   90.00
_cell.angle_beta   90.00
_cell.angle_gamma   90.00
#
_symmetry.space_group_name_H-M   'P 1'
#
loop_
_entity.id
_entity.type
_entity.pdbx_description
1 polymer ?
#
loop_
_entity_poly.entity_id
_entity_poly.type
_entity_poly.pdbx_seq_one_letter_code
_entity_poly.pdbx_strand_id
1 'polypeptide(L)'
;MRAPDGGTLTAYVKAFPSSKESKALANEIAGYLLARACGLSTAPRAFILLIHVRKLRKLFPEYTWPGGDDDLFPTWATEELQDSKLTLVSEADAIAWRQRVQQWTQLPAAITFHQWLQNIDANAGNLLWLGESDFALIDYADILGGQDWTADSLKTAGYLHNKLLHLAYGGVPDPASANAIEESHQFASQAWAQEKGTIIDWWDDLLKRKEAAAAAEFIESRSSADWIKGKVA
;
A
#
# COMPACT_ATOMS: atom_id res chain seq x y z
N MET A 1 22.29 -2.74 -1.34
CA MET A 1 22.09 -3.42 -0.03
C MET A 1 22.49 -4.89 -0.20
N ARG A 2 22.97 -5.55 0.86
CA ARG A 2 23.15 -7.01 0.85
C ARG A 2 21.88 -7.67 1.40
N ALA A 3 21.23 -8.50 0.61
CA ALA A 3 20.06 -9.25 1.06
C ALA A 3 20.46 -10.38 2.02
N PRO A 4 19.51 -10.93 2.80
CA PRO A 4 19.76 -12.05 3.71
C PRO A 4 20.34 -13.30 3.03
N ASP A 5 20.09 -13.47 1.73
CA ASP A 5 20.64 -14.55 0.88
C ASP A 5 22.10 -14.31 0.45
N GLY A 6 22.71 -13.18 0.84
CA GLY A 6 24.08 -12.81 0.49
C GLY A 6 24.23 -12.08 -0.85
N GLY A 7 23.16 -11.97 -1.64
CA GLY A 7 23.12 -11.23 -2.90
C GLY A 7 23.18 -9.71 -2.70
N THR A 8 23.65 -9.00 -3.72
CA THR A 8 23.59 -7.52 -3.74
C THR A 8 22.41 -7.08 -4.59
N LEU A 9 21.62 -6.14 -4.07
CA LEU A 9 20.48 -5.55 -4.78
C LEU A 9 20.44 -4.03 -4.61
N THR A 10 19.76 -3.35 -5.53
CA THR A 10 19.33 -1.96 -5.36
C THR A 10 18.01 -1.94 -4.60
N ALA A 11 17.91 -1.07 -3.60
CA ALA A 11 16.69 -0.90 -2.82
C ALA A 11 16.34 0.58 -2.68
N TYR A 12 15.05 0.86 -2.71
CA TYR A 12 14.50 2.15 -2.31
C TYR A 12 14.21 2.12 -0.81
N VAL A 13 14.64 3.16 -0.09
CA VAL A 13 14.45 3.26 1.36
C VAL A 13 13.54 4.43 1.66
N LYS A 14 12.43 4.16 2.35
CA LYS A 14 11.48 5.15 2.85
C LYS A 14 11.59 5.19 4.37
N ALA A 15 11.94 6.37 4.87
CA ALA A 15 11.92 6.64 6.29
C ALA A 15 10.65 7.43 6.61
N PHE A 16 10.11 7.24 7.81
CA PHE A 16 8.89 7.90 8.27
C PHE A 16 9.23 8.89 9.39
N PRO A 17 9.74 10.09 9.03
CA PRO A 17 10.06 11.10 10.01
C PRO A 17 8.79 11.72 10.59
N SER A 18 8.60 11.58 11.90
CA SER A 18 7.58 12.26 12.74
C SER A 18 6.12 11.89 12.43
N SER A 19 5.16 11.89 13.36
CA SER A 19 5.08 12.16 14.80
C SER A 19 5.07 10.83 15.59
N LYS A 20 5.00 10.84 16.93
CA LYS A 20 4.76 9.61 17.73
C LYS A 20 3.48 8.84 17.33
N GLU A 21 2.67 9.41 16.45
CA GLU A 21 1.32 8.91 16.14
C GLU A 21 1.16 8.43 14.70
N SER A 22 2.15 8.68 13.81
CA SER A 22 2.09 8.20 12.42
C SER A 22 2.16 6.69 12.36
N LYS A 23 1.22 6.10 11.62
CA LYS A 23 1.07 4.65 11.45
C LYS A 23 1.56 4.19 10.08
N ALA A 24 2.26 5.06 9.36
CA ALA A 24 2.71 4.86 7.99
C ALA A 24 3.56 3.59 7.80
N LEU A 25 4.51 3.31 8.70
CA LEU A 25 5.32 2.09 8.61
C LEU A 25 4.48 0.82 8.84
N ALA A 26 3.57 0.85 9.82
CA ALA A 26 2.66 -0.26 10.11
C ALA A 26 1.71 -0.51 8.94
N ASN A 27 1.25 0.56 8.30
CA ASN A 27 0.44 0.56 7.09
C ASN A 27 1.20 -0.02 5.88
N GLU A 28 2.46 0.39 5.65
CA GLU A 28 3.31 -0.15 4.57
C GLU A 28 3.51 -1.66 4.70
N ILE A 29 3.83 -2.14 5.90
CA ILE A 29 4.05 -3.57 6.16
C ILE A 29 2.78 -4.36 5.83
N ALA A 30 1.63 -3.93 6.36
CA ALA A 30 0.36 -4.62 6.12
C ALA A 30 -0.06 -4.56 4.65
N GLY A 31 0.04 -3.40 4.01
CA GLY A 31 -0.29 -3.22 2.60
C GLY A 31 0.59 -4.07 1.68
N TYR A 32 1.91 -4.12 1.93
CA TYR A 32 2.81 -4.96 1.17
C TYR A 32 2.49 -6.45 1.32
N LEU A 33 2.33 -6.94 2.56
CA LEU A 33 2.03 -8.36 2.81
C LEU A 33 0.72 -8.77 2.16
N LEU A 34 -0.33 -7.94 2.29
CA LEU A 34 -1.63 -8.23 1.70
C LEU A 34 -1.61 -8.13 0.17
N ALA A 35 -0.90 -7.16 -0.41
CA ALA A 35 -0.74 -7.08 -1.86
C ALA A 35 -0.08 -8.35 -2.41
N ARG A 36 0.99 -8.82 -1.76
CA ARG A 36 1.67 -10.09 -2.10
C ARG A 36 0.75 -11.29 -1.97
N ALA A 37 -0.03 -11.38 -0.89
CA ALA A 37 -0.96 -12.48 -0.65
C ALA A 37 -2.15 -12.49 -1.63
N CYS A 38 -2.59 -11.31 -2.10
CA CYS A 38 -3.55 -11.17 -3.20
C CYS A 38 -2.96 -11.47 -4.59
N GLY A 39 -1.66 -11.77 -4.69
CA GLY A 39 -0.98 -12.00 -5.96
C GLY A 39 -0.80 -10.73 -6.81
N LEU A 40 -0.92 -9.55 -6.21
CA LEU A 40 -0.72 -8.28 -6.89
C LEU A 40 0.76 -8.05 -7.14
N SER A 41 1.08 -7.54 -8.34
CA SER A 41 2.42 -7.09 -8.68
C SER A 41 2.83 -5.95 -7.74
N THR A 42 3.91 -6.16 -7.00
CA THR A 42 4.59 -5.18 -6.13
C THR A 42 6.07 -5.56 -6.06
N ALA A 43 6.86 -4.85 -5.26
CA ALA A 43 8.26 -5.18 -5.06
C ALA A 43 8.44 -6.67 -4.68
N PRO A 44 9.44 -7.37 -5.25
CA PRO A 44 9.63 -8.80 -5.01
C PRO A 44 10.09 -9.11 -3.58
N ARG A 45 10.82 -8.17 -2.97
CA ARG A 45 11.29 -8.26 -1.59
C ARG A 45 11.12 -6.92 -0.88
N ALA A 46 10.82 -7.00 0.41
CA ALA A 46 10.81 -5.86 1.32
C ALA A 46 11.56 -6.18 2.61
N PHE A 47 12.07 -5.15 3.27
CA PHE A 47 12.94 -5.23 4.43
C PHE A 47 12.65 -4.10 5.40
N ILE A 48 12.85 -4.37 6.69
CA ILE A 48 12.97 -3.33 7.70
C ILE A 48 14.45 -3.07 7.93
N LEU A 49 14.90 -1.86 7.61
CA LEU A 49 16.27 -1.43 7.82
C LEU A 49 16.34 -0.58 9.08
N LEU A 50 17.16 -1.03 10.05
CA LEU A 50 17.50 -0.24 11.23
C LEU A 50 18.64 0.72 10.88
N ILE A 51 18.37 2.02 10.90
CA ILE A 51 19.32 3.07 10.55
C ILE A 51 19.56 3.95 11.78
N HIS A 52 20.83 4.28 12.06
CA HIS A 52 21.14 5.18 13.16
C HIS A 52 20.53 6.57 12.91
N VAL A 53 19.92 7.16 13.93
CA VAL A 53 19.29 8.49 13.86
C VAL A 53 20.25 9.57 13.36
N ARG A 54 21.55 9.52 13.73
CA ARG A 54 22.57 10.44 13.19
C ARG A 54 22.68 10.43 11.67
N LYS A 55 22.43 9.29 11.03
CA LYS A 55 22.49 9.15 9.56
C LYS A 55 21.23 9.72 8.93
N LEU A 56 20.07 9.48 9.54
CA LEU A 56 18.80 10.04 9.09
C LEU A 56 18.81 11.57 9.17
N ARG A 57 19.29 12.17 10.27
CA ARG A 57 19.48 13.62 10.41
C ARG A 57 20.39 14.24 9.34
N LYS A 58 21.36 13.48 8.83
CA LYS A 58 22.26 13.92 7.75
C LYS A 58 21.61 13.81 6.37
N LEU A 59 20.86 12.73 6.12
CA LEU A 59 20.20 12.48 4.85
C LEU A 59 18.94 13.32 4.66
N PHE A 60 18.25 13.61 5.76
CA PHE A 60 16.94 14.25 5.83
C PHE A 60 16.95 15.34 6.92
N PRO A 61 17.79 16.38 6.78
CA PRO A 61 17.99 17.43 7.79
C PRO A 61 16.77 18.31 8.04
N GLU A 62 15.82 18.34 7.09
CA GLU A 62 14.56 19.07 7.16
C GLU A 62 13.54 18.44 8.13
N TYR A 63 13.79 17.19 8.55
CA TYR A 63 12.90 16.44 9.42
C TYR A 63 13.41 16.31 10.84
N THR A 64 12.48 16.20 11.80
CA THR A 64 12.79 15.90 13.19
C THR A 64 12.74 14.40 13.44
N TRP A 65 13.84 13.84 13.95
CA TRP A 65 13.98 12.42 14.24
C TRP A 65 13.96 12.16 15.76
N PRO A 66 13.15 11.20 16.25
CA PRO A 66 13.10 10.87 17.67
C PRO A 66 14.39 10.19 18.14
N GLY A 67 14.67 10.25 19.44
CA GLY A 67 15.82 9.57 20.06
C GLY A 67 17.16 10.30 19.95
N GLY A 68 18.19 9.68 20.51
CA GLY A 68 19.59 10.08 20.44
C GLY A 68 20.27 9.64 19.14
N ASP A 69 21.47 10.17 18.86
CA ASP A 69 22.20 9.92 17.61
C ASP A 69 22.61 8.46 17.37
N ASP A 70 22.76 7.69 18.43
CA ASP A 70 23.12 6.26 18.39
C ASP A 70 21.90 5.33 18.41
N ASP A 71 20.69 5.86 18.57
CA ASP A 71 19.48 5.06 18.52
C ASP A 71 19.25 4.54 17.08
N LEU A 72 18.73 3.32 16.98
CA LEU A 72 18.31 2.71 15.73
C LEU A 72 16.85 3.05 15.45
N PHE A 73 16.58 3.52 14.24
CA PHE A 73 15.25 3.85 13.77
C PHE A 73 14.85 2.92 12.61
N PRO A 74 13.65 2.30 12.65
CA PRO A 74 13.18 1.41 11.60
C PRO A 74 12.77 2.20 10.36
N THR A 75 13.19 1.72 9.20
CA THR A 75 12.84 2.28 7.89
C THR A 75 12.38 1.18 6.96
N TRP A 76 11.45 1.51 6.07
CA TRP A 76 10.96 0.59 5.05
C TRP A 76 11.93 0.55 3.88
N ALA A 77 12.19 -0.63 3.34
CA ALA A 77 12.98 -0.76 2.13
C ALA A 77 12.40 -1.82 1.21
N THR A 78 12.37 -1.53 -0.09
CA THR A 78 11.91 -2.47 -1.12
C THR A 78 12.99 -2.65 -2.17
N GLU A 79 13.12 -3.87 -2.69
CA GLU A 79 13.95 -4.13 -3.86
C GLU A 79 13.43 -3.34 -5.07
N GLU A 80 14.35 -2.77 -5.83
CA GLU A 80 14.06 -2.10 -7.09
C GLU A 80 13.41 -3.07 -8.09
N LEU A 81 12.26 -2.67 -8.63
CA LEU A 81 11.67 -3.33 -9.80
C LEU A 81 12.50 -2.93 -11.03
N GLN A 82 13.13 -3.91 -11.68
CA GLN A 82 13.91 -3.69 -12.89
C GLN A 82 13.05 -3.01 -13.97
N ASP A 83 13.65 -2.07 -14.70
CA ASP A 83 13.05 -1.34 -15.84
C ASP A 83 11.89 -0.37 -15.54
N SER A 84 11.62 0.02 -14.29
CA SER A 84 10.68 1.12 -14.03
C SER A 84 11.27 2.50 -14.40
N LYS A 85 11.28 2.81 -15.71
CA LYS A 85 11.65 4.14 -16.20
C LYS A 85 10.57 5.13 -15.79
N LEU A 86 10.87 5.97 -14.79
CA LEU A 86 10.09 7.17 -14.48
C LEU A 86 9.85 7.93 -15.79
N THR A 87 8.60 7.87 -16.27
CA THR A 87 8.21 8.55 -17.50
C THR A 87 7.44 9.79 -17.10
N LEU A 88 7.96 10.96 -17.44
CA LEU A 88 7.21 12.22 -17.39
C LEU A 88 5.99 12.07 -18.30
N VAL A 89 4.80 12.14 -17.73
CA VAL A 89 3.53 11.97 -18.44
C VAL A 89 3.03 13.35 -18.87
N SER A 90 3.07 13.68 -20.16
CA SER A 90 2.32 14.82 -20.72
C SER A 90 0.80 14.57 -20.71
N GLU A 91 -0.04 15.55 -21.04
CA GLU A 91 -1.50 15.35 -21.12
C GLU A 91 -1.90 14.26 -22.14
N ALA A 92 -1.18 14.16 -23.26
CA ALA A 92 -1.35 13.09 -24.23
C ALA A 92 -0.91 11.72 -23.65
N ASP A 93 0.16 11.71 -22.86
CA ASP A 93 0.59 10.51 -22.15
C ASP A 93 -0.42 10.11 -21.07
N ALA A 94 -1.18 11.04 -20.48
CA ALA A 94 -2.20 10.73 -19.47
C ALA A 94 -3.39 9.97 -20.08
N ILE A 95 -3.81 10.31 -21.30
CA ILE A 95 -4.83 9.55 -22.04
C ILE A 95 -4.31 8.14 -22.35
N ALA A 96 -3.09 8.05 -22.87
CA ALA A 96 -2.47 6.77 -23.18
C ALA A 96 -2.21 5.93 -21.90
N TRP A 97 -1.94 6.58 -20.76
CA TRP A 97 -1.78 5.95 -19.46
C TRP A 97 -3.10 5.35 -18.97
N ARG A 98 -4.20 6.10 -19.04
CA ARG A 98 -5.55 5.57 -18.73
C ARG A 98 -5.85 4.34 -19.57
N GLN A 99 -5.62 4.39 -20.88
CA GLN A 99 -5.88 3.25 -21.77
C GLN A 99 -5.03 2.03 -21.39
N ARG A 100 -3.76 2.22 -21.03
CA ARG A 100 -2.89 1.13 -20.55
C ARG A 100 -3.37 0.56 -19.21
N VAL A 101 -3.72 1.41 -18.26
CA VAL A 101 -4.26 1.00 -16.96
C VAL A 101 -5.54 0.17 -17.15
N GLN A 102 -6.43 0.56 -18.06
CA GLN A 102 -7.63 -0.22 -18.39
C GLN A 102 -7.33 -1.59 -19.01
N GLN A 103 -6.16 -1.76 -19.64
CA GLN A 103 -5.70 -3.04 -20.19
C GLN A 103 -4.92 -3.88 -19.17
N TRP A 104 -4.62 -3.33 -17.99
CA TRP A 104 -3.90 -4.04 -16.95
C TRP A 104 -4.78 -5.14 -16.37
N THR A 105 -4.33 -6.38 -16.55
CA THR A 105 -5.09 -7.58 -16.16
C THR A 105 -5.42 -7.63 -14.67
N GLN A 106 -4.57 -7.05 -13.81
CA GLN A 106 -4.79 -7.00 -12.37
C GLN A 106 -5.54 -5.73 -11.91
N LEU A 107 -5.96 -4.84 -12.82
CA LEU A 107 -6.67 -3.60 -12.46
C LEU A 107 -7.90 -3.87 -11.57
N PRO A 108 -8.78 -4.84 -11.87
CA PRO A 108 -9.94 -5.09 -11.02
C PRO A 108 -9.55 -5.44 -9.57
N ALA A 109 -8.55 -6.32 -9.41
CA ALA A 109 -8.02 -6.72 -8.11
C ALA A 109 -7.34 -5.56 -7.38
N ALA A 110 -6.60 -4.70 -8.09
CA ALA A 110 -5.96 -3.53 -7.51
C ALA A 110 -6.98 -2.49 -7.01
N ILE A 111 -8.04 -2.21 -7.79
CA ILE A 111 -9.13 -1.31 -7.36
C ILE A 111 -9.77 -1.85 -6.08
N THR A 112 -10.11 -3.14 -6.07
CA THR A 112 -10.73 -3.80 -4.92
C THR A 112 -9.82 -3.78 -3.70
N PHE A 113 -8.53 -4.03 -3.87
CA PHE A 113 -7.53 -3.96 -2.81
C PHE A 113 -7.51 -2.59 -2.14
N HIS A 114 -7.47 -1.51 -2.93
CA HIS A 114 -7.51 -0.15 -2.38
C HIS A 114 -8.86 0.18 -1.72
N GLN A 115 -9.98 -0.33 -2.26
CA GLN A 115 -11.30 -0.16 -1.66
C GLN A 115 -11.42 -0.88 -0.32
N TRP A 116 -10.98 -2.13 -0.26
CA TRP A 116 -10.97 -2.98 0.92
C TRP A 116 -10.18 -2.34 2.05
N LEU A 117 -8.95 -1.90 1.76
CA LEU A 117 -8.05 -1.32 2.76
C LEU A 117 -8.28 0.16 3.02
N GLN A 118 -9.27 0.81 2.38
CA GLN A 118 -9.50 2.25 2.50
C GLN A 118 -8.24 3.07 2.18
N ASN A 119 -7.57 2.75 1.06
CA ASN A 119 -6.37 3.49 0.63
C ASN A 119 -6.77 4.82 0.01
N ILE A 120 -6.50 5.93 0.73
CA ILE A 120 -6.88 7.28 0.29
C ILE A 120 -5.91 7.88 -0.73
N ASP A 121 -4.80 7.20 -1.03
CA ASP A 121 -3.77 7.69 -1.93
C ASP A 121 -3.40 6.72 -3.06
N ALA A 122 -4.33 5.90 -3.53
CA ALA A 122 -4.16 5.04 -4.71
C ALA A 122 -4.11 5.82 -6.05
N ASN A 123 -3.22 6.79 -6.18
CA ASN A 123 -3.08 7.67 -7.34
C ASN A 123 -2.10 7.11 -8.40
N ALA A 124 -2.04 7.74 -9.57
CA ALA A 124 -1.20 7.27 -10.69
C ALA A 124 0.31 7.23 -10.37
N GLY A 125 0.80 8.07 -9.46
CA GLY A 125 2.20 8.08 -9.01
C GLY A 125 2.57 6.85 -8.17
N ASN A 126 1.57 6.13 -7.65
CA ASN A 126 1.73 4.88 -6.90
C ASN A 126 1.61 3.63 -7.79
N LEU A 127 1.62 3.81 -9.11
CA LEU A 127 1.72 2.75 -10.10
C LEU A 127 3.08 2.82 -10.80
N LEU A 128 3.87 1.75 -10.69
CA LEU A 128 5.09 1.59 -11.47
C LEU A 128 4.78 0.81 -12.74
N TRP A 129 5.04 1.40 -13.90
CA TRP A 129 4.91 0.71 -15.19
C TRP A 129 6.03 -0.30 -15.37
N LEU A 130 5.65 -1.55 -15.69
CA LEU A 130 6.57 -2.67 -15.89
C LEU A 130 6.79 -3.00 -17.38
N GLY A 131 6.13 -2.27 -18.28
CA GLY A 131 6.11 -2.56 -19.71
C GLY A 131 4.69 -2.90 -20.20
N GLU A 132 4.43 -2.64 -21.48
CA GLU A 132 3.12 -2.85 -22.13
C GLU A 132 1.96 -2.27 -21.30
N SER A 133 1.09 -3.12 -20.75
CA SER A 133 -0.05 -2.77 -19.92
C SER A 133 0.06 -3.33 -18.50
N ASP A 134 1.26 -3.72 -18.06
CA ASP A 134 1.49 -4.23 -16.71
C ASP A 134 2.04 -3.16 -15.77
N PHE A 135 1.52 -3.20 -14.54
CA PHE A 135 1.88 -2.27 -13.47
C PHE A 135 2.16 -3.03 -12.17
N ALA A 136 2.97 -2.42 -11.32
CA ALA A 136 3.13 -2.79 -9.92
C ALA A 136 2.58 -1.70 -9.01
N LEU A 137 1.95 -2.12 -7.91
CA LEU A 137 1.55 -1.24 -6.82
C LEU A 137 2.75 -0.94 -5.92
N ILE A 138 2.85 0.32 -5.51
CA ILE A 138 3.77 0.78 -4.48
C ILE A 138 3.05 1.71 -3.51
N ASP A 139 3.72 2.04 -2.41
CA ASP A 139 3.29 3.04 -1.42
C ASP A 139 1.93 2.75 -0.78
N TYR A 140 1.97 2.06 0.37
CA TYR A 140 0.76 1.69 1.12
C TYR A 140 0.61 2.48 2.42
N ALA A 141 1.41 3.54 2.63
CA ALA A 141 1.41 4.31 3.87
C ALA A 141 0.02 4.88 4.22
N ASP A 142 -0.84 5.13 3.23
CA ASP A 142 -2.14 5.77 3.38
C ASP A 142 -3.35 4.82 3.27
N ILE A 143 -3.16 3.53 3.56
CA ILE A 143 -4.26 2.61 3.88
C ILE A 143 -4.96 3.01 5.20
N LEU A 144 -6.11 2.37 5.49
CA LEU A 144 -6.89 2.58 6.70
C LEU A 144 -7.37 4.04 6.89
N GLY A 145 -7.50 4.79 5.79
CA GLY A 145 -7.89 6.20 5.83
C GLY A 145 -6.75 7.19 6.03
N GLY A 146 -5.49 6.79 5.88
CA GLY A 146 -4.31 7.65 5.96
C GLY A 146 -3.32 7.22 7.04
N GLN A 147 -2.36 8.08 7.39
CA GLN A 147 -1.32 7.73 8.38
C GLN A 147 -1.72 8.04 9.83
N ASP A 148 -2.76 8.85 10.04
CA ASP A 148 -3.17 9.37 11.35
C ASP A 148 -4.49 8.75 11.87
N TRP A 149 -4.88 7.58 11.34
CA TRP A 149 -6.12 6.93 11.77
C TRP A 149 -6.09 6.59 13.27
N THR A 150 -7.28 6.53 13.86
CA THR A 150 -7.52 6.14 15.25
C THR A 150 -8.50 4.98 15.29
N ALA A 151 -8.56 4.27 16.41
CA ALA A 151 -9.55 3.19 16.58
C ALA A 151 -11.01 3.67 16.38
N ASP A 152 -11.30 4.95 16.65
CA ASP A 152 -12.65 5.50 16.48
C ASP A 152 -12.89 5.97 15.04
N SER A 153 -11.89 6.52 14.34
CA SER A 153 -12.04 6.87 12.91
C SER A 153 -12.23 5.65 12.02
N LEU A 154 -11.68 4.48 12.38
CA LEU A 154 -11.90 3.24 11.65
C LEU A 154 -13.34 2.73 11.75
N LYS A 155 -14.01 2.95 12.88
CA LYS A 155 -15.43 2.57 13.07
C LYS A 155 -16.39 3.42 12.27
N THR A 156 -16.01 4.67 12.01
CA THR A 156 -16.82 5.64 11.27
C THR A 156 -16.34 5.84 9.84
N ALA A 157 -15.39 5.03 9.38
CA ALA A 157 -14.82 5.12 8.04
C ALA A 157 -15.94 5.00 7.00
N GLY A 158 -16.16 6.10 6.28
CA GLY A 158 -17.18 6.20 5.25
C GLY A 158 -16.70 5.69 3.89
N TYR A 159 -17.42 6.12 2.87
CA TYR A 159 -17.09 5.81 1.48
C TYR A 159 -15.71 6.36 1.09
N LEU A 160 -14.93 5.54 0.37
CA LEU A 160 -13.64 5.91 -0.19
C LEU A 160 -13.85 6.46 -1.61
N HIS A 161 -13.32 7.64 -1.91
CA HIS A 161 -13.09 8.03 -3.30
C HIS A 161 -11.89 7.25 -3.85
N ASN A 162 -12.17 6.14 -4.55
CA ASN A 162 -11.14 5.27 -5.08
C ASN A 162 -10.44 5.94 -6.28
N LYS A 163 -9.24 6.48 -6.03
CA LYS A 163 -8.46 7.23 -7.03
C LYS A 163 -8.09 6.37 -8.25
N LEU A 164 -7.83 5.07 -8.07
CA LEU A 164 -7.51 4.16 -9.18
C LEU A 164 -8.75 3.87 -10.04
N LEU A 165 -9.91 3.68 -9.41
CA LEU A 165 -11.19 3.57 -10.12
C LEU A 165 -11.49 4.84 -10.92
N HIS A 166 -11.22 6.01 -10.33
CA HIS A 166 -11.38 7.29 -11.02
C HIS A 166 -10.41 7.45 -12.19
N LEU A 167 -9.15 7.08 -11.99
CA LEU A 167 -8.13 7.06 -13.03
C LEU A 167 -8.56 6.18 -14.20
N ALA A 168 -9.02 4.95 -13.95
CA ALA A 168 -9.39 4.01 -15.00
C ALA A 168 -10.73 4.34 -15.67
N TYR A 169 -11.78 4.64 -14.90
CA TYR A 169 -13.16 4.70 -15.40
C TYR A 169 -13.88 6.02 -15.15
N GLY A 170 -13.20 7.04 -14.61
CA GLY A 170 -13.84 8.30 -14.21
C GLY A 170 -14.72 8.16 -12.96
N GLY A 171 -14.60 7.03 -12.27
CA GLY A 171 -15.30 6.73 -11.02
C GLY A 171 -16.51 5.82 -11.22
N VAL A 172 -16.93 5.60 -12.46
CA VAL A 172 -18.10 4.76 -12.78
C VAL A 172 -17.69 3.73 -13.84
N PRO A 173 -17.36 2.48 -13.45
CA PRO A 173 -17.04 1.42 -14.39
C PRO A 173 -18.28 0.96 -15.15
N ASP A 174 -18.10 0.38 -16.33
CA ASP A 174 -19.18 -0.34 -17.01
C ASP A 174 -19.58 -1.61 -16.20
N PRO A 175 -20.76 -2.21 -16.46
CA PRO A 175 -21.22 -3.36 -15.68
C PRO A 175 -20.28 -4.57 -15.68
N ALA A 176 -19.57 -4.84 -16.77
CA ALA A 176 -18.64 -5.97 -16.83
C ALA A 176 -17.39 -5.69 -15.97
N SER A 177 -16.86 -4.47 -16.06
CA SER A 177 -15.75 -4.01 -15.22
C SER A 177 -16.13 -3.97 -13.74
N ALA A 178 -17.34 -3.52 -13.40
CA ALA A 178 -17.85 -3.51 -12.03
C ALA A 178 -17.91 -4.93 -11.44
N ASN A 179 -18.47 -5.88 -12.18
CA ASN A 179 -18.52 -7.28 -11.76
C ASN A 179 -17.11 -7.87 -11.56
N ALA A 180 -16.18 -7.60 -12.47
CA ALA A 180 -14.81 -8.10 -12.34
C ALA A 180 -14.09 -7.54 -11.09
N ILE A 181 -14.35 -6.28 -10.73
CA ILE A 181 -13.83 -5.67 -9.50
C ILE A 181 -14.43 -6.39 -8.29
N GLU A 182 -15.76 -6.55 -8.23
CA GLU A 182 -16.42 -7.23 -7.12
C GLU A 182 -15.98 -8.70 -6.97
N GLU A 183 -15.87 -9.44 -8.08
CA GLU A 183 -15.39 -10.83 -8.09
C GLU A 183 -13.96 -10.96 -7.58
N SER A 184 -13.09 -9.98 -7.89
CA SER A 184 -11.70 -9.99 -7.41
C SER A 184 -11.58 -9.92 -5.88
N HIS A 185 -12.63 -9.48 -5.18
CA HIS A 185 -12.64 -9.40 -3.71
C HIS A 185 -12.70 -10.77 -3.03
N GLN A 186 -13.01 -11.83 -3.77
CA GLN A 186 -13.06 -13.20 -3.23
C GLN A 186 -11.75 -13.64 -2.56
N PHE A 187 -10.62 -13.05 -2.94
CA PHE A 187 -9.30 -13.38 -2.39
C PHE A 187 -8.96 -12.65 -1.09
N ALA A 188 -9.72 -11.61 -0.70
CA ALA A 188 -9.39 -10.77 0.47
C ALA A 188 -9.38 -11.56 1.78
N SER A 189 -10.37 -12.42 2.01
CA SER A 189 -10.45 -13.27 3.19
C SER A 189 -9.27 -14.24 3.29
N GLN A 190 -8.89 -14.87 2.17
CA GLN A 190 -7.73 -15.76 2.13
C GLN A 190 -6.42 -15.00 2.38
N ALA A 191 -6.23 -13.87 1.72
CA ALA A 191 -5.03 -13.04 1.87
C ALA A 191 -4.87 -12.55 3.31
N TRP A 192 -5.95 -12.10 3.94
CA TRP A 192 -5.96 -11.73 5.35
C TRP A 192 -5.66 -12.92 6.26
N ALA A 193 -6.31 -14.07 6.07
CA ALA A 193 -6.05 -15.26 6.88
C ALA A 193 -4.58 -15.73 6.80
N GLN A 194 -3.95 -15.58 5.64
CA GLN A 194 -2.54 -15.93 5.43
C GLN A 194 -1.60 -15.01 6.20
N GLU A 195 -1.80 -13.69 6.12
CA GLU A 195 -0.83 -12.70 6.61
C GLU A 195 -1.16 -12.13 8.00
N LYS A 196 -2.38 -12.34 8.52
CA LYS A 196 -2.87 -11.77 9.78
C LYS A 196 -1.91 -11.97 10.94
N GLY A 197 -1.33 -13.16 11.09
CA GLY A 197 -0.38 -13.45 12.16
C GLY A 197 0.85 -12.52 12.09
N THR A 198 1.53 -12.53 10.94
CA THR A 198 2.71 -11.69 10.67
C THR A 198 2.39 -10.20 10.82
N ILE A 199 1.23 -9.75 10.34
CA ILE A 199 0.81 -8.35 10.43
C ILE A 199 0.59 -7.95 11.90
N ILE A 200 -0.09 -8.78 12.68
CA ILE A 200 -0.32 -8.53 14.11
C ILE A 200 1.00 -8.49 14.87
N ASP A 201 1.93 -9.40 14.60
CA ASP A 201 3.25 -9.42 15.23
C ASP A 201 4.00 -8.09 15.02
N TRP A 202 4.00 -7.55 13.79
CA TRP A 202 4.58 -6.24 13.50
C TRP A 202 3.81 -5.08 14.14
N TRP A 203 2.48 -5.15 14.16
CA TRP A 203 1.66 -4.11 14.76
C TRP A 203 1.79 -4.06 16.28
N ASP A 204 2.04 -5.18 16.95
CA ASP A 204 2.27 -5.21 18.41
C ASP A 204 3.54 -4.42 18.80
N ASP A 205 4.54 -4.36 17.91
CA ASP A 205 5.76 -3.56 18.10
C ASP A 205 5.59 -2.08 17.68
N LEU A 206 4.71 -1.81 16.71
CA LEU A 206 4.62 -0.49 16.06
C LEU A 206 3.42 0.36 16.53
N LEU A 207 2.38 -0.25 17.07
CA LEU A 207 1.10 0.41 17.37
C LEU A 207 0.70 0.20 18.83
N LYS A 208 -0.22 1.03 19.32
CA LYS A 208 -0.89 0.73 20.60
C LYS A 208 -1.83 -0.45 20.41
N ARG A 209 -1.93 -1.32 21.40
CA ARG A 209 -2.83 -2.50 21.38
C ARG A 209 -4.27 -2.22 20.91
N LYS A 210 -4.88 -1.09 21.34
CA LYS A 210 -6.22 -0.69 20.90
C LYS A 210 -6.28 -0.36 19.41
N GLU A 211 -5.22 0.24 18.87
CA GLU A 211 -5.11 0.62 17.46
C GLU A 211 -4.90 -0.62 16.58
N ALA A 212 -3.97 -1.51 16.97
CA ALA A 212 -3.73 -2.78 16.28
C ALA A 212 -5.01 -3.64 16.21
N ALA A 213 -5.72 -3.78 17.33
CA ALA A 213 -6.98 -4.52 17.37
C ALA A 213 -8.06 -3.91 16.46
N ALA A 214 -8.21 -2.57 16.48
CA ALA A 214 -9.18 -1.89 15.65
C ALA A 214 -8.85 -1.99 14.15
N ALA A 215 -7.57 -1.90 13.78
CA ALA A 215 -7.14 -2.10 12.39
C ALA A 215 -7.36 -3.54 11.92
N ALA A 216 -7.08 -4.53 12.77
CA ALA A 216 -7.32 -5.94 12.44
C ALA A 216 -8.82 -6.23 12.24
N GLU A 217 -9.68 -5.70 13.13
CA GLU A 217 -11.14 -5.81 13.01
C GLU A 217 -11.65 -5.10 11.74
N PHE A 218 -11.09 -3.93 11.43
CA PHE A 218 -11.43 -3.19 10.23
C PHE A 218 -11.12 -3.97 8.96
N ILE A 219 -9.92 -4.55 8.84
CA ILE A 219 -9.54 -5.34 7.67
C ILE A 219 -10.42 -6.59 7.59
N GLU A 220 -10.54 -7.35 8.68
CA GLU A 220 -11.32 -8.59 8.77
C GLU A 220 -12.79 -8.39 8.36
N SER A 221 -13.46 -7.39 8.94
CA SER A 221 -14.89 -7.13 8.67
C SER A 221 -15.16 -6.76 7.22
N ARG A 222 -14.13 -6.28 6.50
CA ARG A 222 -14.20 -5.89 5.09
C ARG A 222 -13.69 -6.98 4.14
N SER A 223 -13.13 -8.08 4.65
CA SER A 223 -12.55 -9.17 3.84
C SER A 223 -13.58 -10.13 3.23
N SER A 224 -14.84 -10.07 3.67
CA SER A 224 -15.91 -10.91 3.11
C SER A 224 -16.20 -10.52 1.65
N ALA A 225 -16.39 -11.50 0.77
CA ALA A 225 -16.77 -11.27 -0.62
C ALA A 225 -18.07 -10.44 -0.75
N ASP A 226 -18.98 -10.56 0.20
CA ASP A 226 -20.23 -9.79 0.20
C ASP A 226 -20.04 -8.32 0.57
N TRP A 227 -18.90 -7.98 1.20
CA TRP A 227 -18.66 -6.61 1.64
C TRP A 227 -18.54 -5.64 0.47
N ILE A 228 -17.89 -6.02 -0.63
CA ILE A 228 -17.63 -5.12 -1.76
C ILE A 228 -18.89 -4.84 -2.62
N LYS A 229 -19.91 -5.71 -2.54
CA LYS A 229 -21.08 -5.68 -3.43
C LYS A 229 -21.79 -4.34 -3.37
N GLY A 230 -21.98 -3.72 -4.53
CA GLY A 230 -22.65 -2.42 -4.66
C GLY A 230 -21.83 -1.24 -4.14
N LYS A 231 -20.54 -1.41 -3.86
CA LYS A 231 -19.63 -0.31 -3.44
C LYS A 231 -18.75 0.23 -4.57
N VAL A 232 -18.89 -0.34 -5.77
CA VAL A 232 -18.07 -0.04 -6.97
C VAL A 232 -18.90 0.69 -8.04
N ALA A 233 -20.21 0.82 -7.84
CA ALA A 233 -21.17 1.46 -8.74
C ALA A 233 -21.57 2.87 -8.27
#